data_AF-A0A353P3B1-F1
#
_entry.id   AF-A0A353P3B1-F1
#
_cell.length_a   1.000
_cell.length_b   1.000
_cell.length_c   1.000
_cell.angle_alpha   90.00
_cell.angle_beta   90.00
_cell.angle_gamma   90.00
#
_symmetry.space_group_name_H-M   'P 1'
#
loop_
_entity.id
_entity.type
_entity.pdbx_description
1 polymer ?
#
loop_
_entity_poly.entity_id
_entity_poly.type
_entity_poly.pdbx_seq_one_letter_code
_entity_poly.pdbx_strand_id
1 'polypeptide(L)' 'MYRDIDHCTTVLESLKGSRPADEQAFASINILADRLNNVHKMFPGLNVEFSPQVQALIEQESVLAIS' A
#
# COMPACT_ATOMS: atom_id res chain seq x y z
N MET A 1 -13.28 -15.64 -13.46
CA MET A 1 -13.81 -14.41 -12.83
C MET A 1 -12.70 -13.91 -11.92
N TYR A 2 -11.83 -13.02 -12.42
CA TYR A 2 -10.79 -12.42 -11.57
C TYR A 2 -11.52 -11.53 -10.56
N ARG A 3 -11.57 -11.94 -9.29
CA ARG A 3 -11.95 -11.01 -8.23
C ARG A 3 -10.88 -9.94 -8.24
N ASP A 4 -11.26 -8.70 -8.53
CA ASP A 4 -10.43 -7.54 -8.22
C ASP A 4 -9.92 -7.73 -6.79
N ILE A 5 -8.60 -7.79 -6.64
CA ILE A 5 -7.99 -7.90 -5.31
C ILE A 5 -8.35 -6.60 -4.58
N ASP A 6 -8.99 -6.73 -3.43
CA ASP A 6 -9.19 -5.59 -2.56
C ASP A 6 -7.84 -5.24 -1.93
N HIS A 7 -7.16 -4.27 -2.55
CA HIS A 7 -5.86 -3.79 -2.11
C HIS A 7 -5.90 -3.19 -0.71
N CYS A 8 -7.00 -2.51 -0.34
CA CYS A 8 -7.15 -1.96 1.01
C CYS A 8 -7.22 -3.07 2.06
N THR A 9 -8.02 -4.11 1.79
CA THR A 9 -8.13 -5.27 2.69
C THR A 9 -6.81 -6.04 2.78
N THR A 10 -6.13 -6.26 1.65
CA THR A 10 -4.83 -6.95 1.60
C THR A 10 -3.79 -6.23 2.47
N VAL A 11 -3.67 -4.90 2.34
CA VAL A 11 -2.74 -4.11 3.14
C VAL A 11 -3.16 -4.10 4.60
N LEU A 12 -4.45 -3.96 4.90
CA LEU A 12 -4.96 -3.94 6.27
C LEU A 12 -4.68 -5.26 7.00
N GLU A 13 -4.91 -6.40 6.36
CA GLU A 13 -4.64 -7.72 6.95
C GLU A 13 -3.14 -7.92 7.22
N SER A 14 -2.28 -7.39 6.34
CA SER A 14 -0.83 -7.44 6.49
C SER A 14 -0.37 -6.58 7.67
N LEU A 15 -0.92 -5.36 7.79
CA LEU A 15 -0.66 -4.47 8.93
C LEU A 15 -1.15 -5.05 10.26
N LYS A 16 -2.25 -5.81 10.25
CA LYS A 16 -2.77 -6.51 11.42
C LYS A 16 -1.98 -7.77 11.76
N GLY A 17 -1.02 -8.17 10.94
CA GLY A 17 -0.31 -9.45 11.08
C GLY A 17 -1.20 -10.68 10.86
N SER A 18 -2.40 -10.50 10.29
CA SER A 18 -3.30 -11.61 9.93
C SER A 18 -2.79 -12.38 8.71
N ARG A 19 -1.95 -11.72 7.90
CA ARG A 19 -1.18 -12.32 6.81
C ARG A 19 0.24 -11.70 6.79
N PRO A 20 1.24 -12.36 6.17
CA PRO A 20 2.55 -11.77 6.00
C PRO A 20 2.51 -10.54 5.08
N ALA A 21 3.43 -9.61 5.31
CA ALA A 21 3.76 -8.55 4.38
C ALA A 21 4.62 -9.11 3.24
N ASP A 22 3.94 -9.76 2.29
CA ASP A 22 4.54 -10.43 1.14
C ASP A 22 4.46 -9.58 -0.13
N GLU A 23 4.97 -10.10 -1.25
CA GLU A 23 4.96 -9.43 -2.56
C GLU A 23 3.55 -8.93 -2.95
N GLN A 24 2.50 -9.65 -2.57
CA GLN A 24 1.12 -9.24 -2.85
C GLN A 24 0.71 -8.02 -2.00
N ALA A 25 1.16 -7.93 -0.74
CA ALA A 25 0.97 -6.74 0.09
C ALA A 25 1.65 -5.52 -0.55
N PHE A 26 2.92 -5.67 -0.93
CA PHE A 26 3.70 -4.58 -1.51
C PHE A 26 3.15 -4.14 -2.88
N ALA A 27 2.79 -5.08 -3.75
CA ALA A 27 2.11 -4.77 -5.01
C ALA A 27 0.78 -4.01 -4.79
N SER A 28 0.03 -4.37 -3.74
CA SER A 28 -1.19 -3.67 -3.38
C SER A 28 -0.93 -2.24 -2.88
N ILE A 29 0.15 -2.02 -2.11
CA ILE A 29 0.55 -0.68 -1.68
C ILE A 29 0.92 0.19 -2.89
N ASN A 30 1.69 -0.34 -3.84
CA ASN A 30 2.07 0.40 -5.05
C ASN A 30 0.85 0.83 -5.87
N ILE A 31 -0.14 -0.05 -6.03
CA ILE A 31 -1.40 0.29 -6.72
C ILE A 31 -2.17 1.38 -5.96
N LEU A 32 -2.21 1.31 -4.63
CA LEU A 32 -2.85 2.34 -3.83
C LEU A 32 -2.10 3.68 -3.90
N ALA A 33 -0.77 3.66 -3.99
CA ALA A 33 0.06 4.85 -4.17
C ALA A 33 -0.22 5.54 -5.51
N ASP A 34 -0.36 4.76 -6.59
CA ASP A 34 -0.76 5.29 -7.90
C ASP A 34 -2.17 5.92 -7.86
N ARG A 35 -3.11 5.28 -7.17
CA ARG A 35 -4.46 5.83 -6.97
C ARG A 35 -4.41 7.14 -6.17
N LEU A 36 -3.61 7.19 -5.11
CA LEU A 36 -3.41 8.39 -4.30
C LEU A 36 -2.83 9.53 -5.14
N ASN A 37 -1.79 9.25 -5.94
CA ASN A 37 -1.21 10.21 -6.88
C ASN A 37 -2.25 10.76 -7.88
N ASN A 38 -3.15 9.91 -8.38
CA ASN A 38 -4.23 10.35 -9.26
C ASN A 38 -5.23 11.25 -8.55
N VAL A 39 -5.55 10.97 -7.28
CA VAL A 39 -6.40 11.83 -6.45
C VAL A 39 -5.74 13.19 -6.23
N HIS A 40 -4.44 13.24 -5.90
CA HIS A 40 -3.71 14.52 -5.77
C HIS A 40 -3.71 15.34 -7.06
N LYS A 41 -3.59 14.69 -8.22
CA LYS A 41 -3.67 15.35 -9.53
C LYS A 41 -5.06 15.91 -9.82
N MET A 42 -6.12 15.18 -9.45
CA MET A 42 -7.51 15.61 -9.67
C MET A 42 -7.93 16.72 -8.70
N PHE A 43 -7.39 16.72 -7.48
CA PHE A 43 -7.76 17.66 -6.43
C PHE A 43 -6.51 18.35 -5.85
N PRO A 44 -5.95 19.34 -6.57
CA PRO A 44 -4.79 20.10 -6.09
C PRO A 44 -5.13 20.78 -4.75
N GLY A 45 -4.36 20.48 -3.70
CA GLY A 45 -4.57 21.00 -2.35
C GLY A 45 -5.21 20.03 -1.36
N LEU A 46 -5.64 18.84 -1.81
CA LEU A 46 -6.03 17.76 -0.89
C LEU A 46 -4.77 17.21 -0.20
N ASN A 47 -4.65 17.43 1.11
CA ASN A 47 -3.57 16.91 1.93
C ASN A 47 -3.97 15.56 2.55
N VAL A 48 -3.91 14.51 1.76
CA VAL A 48 -4.18 13.13 2.20
C VAL A 48 -2.96 12.28 1.91
N GLU A 49 -2.52 11.52 2.92
CA GLU A 49 -1.29 10.73 2.90
C GLU A 49 -1.57 9.34 3.48
N PHE A 50 -0.70 8.38 3.19
CA PHE A 50 -0.76 7.09 3.88
C PHE A 50 -0.45 7.23 5.37
N SER A 51 -1.01 6.33 6.17
CA SER A 51 -0.73 6.32 7.60
C SER A 51 0.72 5.92 7.88
N PRO A 52 1.29 6.33 9.03
CA PRO A 52 2.67 5.97 9.39
C PRO A 52 2.95 4.46 9.39
N GLN A 53 1.92 3.64 9.65
CA GLN A 53 2.06 2.18 9.64
C GLN A 53 2.27 1.63 8.22
N VAL A 54 1.59 2.21 7.22
CA VAL A 54 1.81 1.85 5.81
C VAL A 54 3.20 2.31 5.36
N GLN A 55 3.64 3.50 5.78
CA GLN A 55 4.98 4.01 5.46
C GLN A 55 6.09 3.10 6.04
N ALA A 56 5.97 2.69 7.30
CA ALA A 56 6.91 1.74 7.91
C ALA A 56 6.94 0.39 7.17
N LEU A 57 5.81 -0.04 6.59
CA LEU A 57 5.74 -1.27 5.81
C LEU A 57 6.49 -1.15 4.46
N ILE A 58 6.39 0.01 3.81
CA ILE A 58 7.14 0.32 2.57
C ILE A 58 8.65 0.36 2.86
N GLU A 59 9.06 0.93 3.98
CA GLU A 59 10.47 0.97 4.39
C GLU A 59 11.04 -0.44 4.61
N GLN A 60 10.24 -1.38 5.15
CA GLN A 60 10.64 -2.78 5.31
C GLN A 60 10.88 -3.48 3.97
N GLU A 61 10.07 -3.21 2.94
CA GLU A 61 10.28 -3.73 1.58
C GLU A 61 11.66 -3.33 1.05
N SER A 62 12.02 -2.06 1.23
CA SER A 62 13.30 -1.51 0.79
C SER A 62 14.49 -2.19 1.47
N VAL A 63 14.36 -2.56 2.75
CA VAL A 63 15.41 -3.30 3.47
C VAL A 63 15.53 -4.74 2.97
N LEU A 64 14.41 -5.41 2.69
CA LEU A 64 14.39 -6.78 2.17
C LEU A 64 14.95 -6.87 0.74
N ALA A 65 14.76 -5.83 -0.09
CA ALA A 65 15.29 -5.79 -1.45
C ALA A 65 16.82 -5.61 -1.54
N ILE A 66 17.49 -5.27 -0.44
CA ILE A 66 18.95 -5.03 -0.37
C ILE A 66 19.70 -6.26 0.22
N SER A 67 18.98 -7.30 0.65
CA SER A 67 19.57 -8.56 1.15
C SER A 67 19.63 -9.65 0.08
#